data_AF-A0A066X2J5-F1
#
_entry.id   AF-A0A066X2J5-F1
#
_cell.length_a   1.000
_cell.length_b   1.000
_cell.length_c   1.000
_cell.angle_alpha   90.00
_cell.angle_beta   90.00
_cell.angle_gamma   90.00
#
_symmetry.space_group_name_H-M   'P 1'
#
loop_
_entity.id
_entity.type
_entity.pdbx_description
1 polymer ?
#
loop_
_entity_poly.entity_id
_entity_poly.type
_entity_poly.pdbx_seq_one_letter_code
_entity_poly.pdbx_strand_id
1 'polypeptide(L)'
;MGKRQNLLVFFYLASFWFLSGEAAFSSWTDPKFVYRGDDRPPKRIKEAGGFLPKGLTTVGVVTPNISLYNHVDVPEEFDEDGNQIGLGSTPDDDGYVSFTKSFILALGYAFYSRKGDTTYIYKVKSTPNMIDVAKTLGKYNLYGEEDEFSALGGVKWDQIVSWYKVDRNNLHSFSWLRGIRNEDYNGVRYRGFRTGGAQYSLAGFPPDHKAWDEEPWKQFRPCSEESRTSSDKENDKKARGYLACNPKKGAFKAAKKYMAKLKLY
;
A
#
# COMPACT_ATOMS: atom_id res chain seq x y z
N MET A 1 -41.19 -41.94 -45.84
CA MET A 1 -41.49 -42.70 -44.61
C MET A 1 -40.39 -42.42 -43.61
N GLY A 2 -40.68 -41.55 -42.63
CA GLY A 2 -39.72 -41.08 -41.64
C GLY A 2 -39.39 -42.14 -40.59
N LYS A 3 -38.12 -42.18 -40.15
CA LYS A 3 -37.68 -42.97 -39.01
C LYS A 3 -37.47 -42.06 -37.79
N ARG A 4 -38.15 -42.46 -36.73
CA ARG A 4 -38.15 -41.98 -35.33
C ARG A 4 -36.74 -41.86 -34.76
N GLN A 5 -36.56 -40.95 -33.79
CA GLN A 5 -36.22 -41.36 -32.41
C GLN A 5 -36.34 -40.19 -31.39
N ASN A 6 -37.31 -40.36 -30.49
CA ASN A 6 -37.41 -39.97 -29.07
C ASN A 6 -36.34 -39.03 -28.50
N LEU A 7 -36.75 -37.81 -28.13
CA LEU A 7 -36.05 -37.01 -27.13
C LEU A 7 -36.76 -37.21 -25.78
N LEU A 8 -36.14 -38.01 -24.91
CA LEU A 8 -36.56 -38.24 -23.53
C LEU A 8 -36.22 -37.01 -22.67
N VAL A 9 -37.24 -36.52 -21.99
CA VAL A 9 -37.20 -35.54 -20.91
C VAL A 9 -36.41 -36.10 -19.73
N PHE A 10 -35.37 -35.40 -19.29
CA PHE A 10 -34.79 -35.58 -17.95
C PHE A 10 -34.76 -34.23 -17.23
N PHE A 11 -35.80 -34.00 -16.45
CA PHE A 11 -35.89 -33.00 -15.41
C PHE A 11 -35.53 -33.66 -14.06
N TYR A 12 -34.91 -32.86 -13.18
CA TYR A 12 -34.59 -33.11 -11.78
C TYR A 12 -33.37 -34.01 -11.47
N LEU A 13 -32.29 -33.35 -11.02
CA LEU A 13 -31.61 -33.60 -9.75
C LEU A 13 -30.44 -32.60 -9.61
N ALA A 14 -30.72 -31.41 -9.10
CA ALA A 14 -29.69 -30.46 -8.68
C ALA A 14 -30.17 -29.64 -7.48
N SER A 15 -30.57 -30.33 -6.42
CA SER A 15 -30.82 -29.68 -5.13
C SER A 15 -30.67 -30.76 -4.05
N PHE A 16 -29.47 -30.90 -3.48
CA PHE A 16 -29.18 -31.42 -2.14
C PHE A 16 -27.76 -31.99 -2.08
N TRP A 17 -26.73 -31.14 -2.08
CA TRP A 17 -25.44 -31.50 -1.46
C TRP A 17 -24.72 -30.21 -1.04
N PHE A 18 -24.23 -30.21 0.21
CA PHE A 18 -23.33 -29.25 0.84
C PHE A 18 -23.92 -27.98 1.50
N LEU A 19 -24.82 -28.22 2.47
CA LEU A 19 -24.67 -27.64 3.80
C LEU A 19 -23.47 -28.30 4.49
N SER A 20 -22.27 -27.79 4.20
CA SER A 20 -21.09 -27.98 5.04
C SER A 20 -20.44 -26.62 5.11
N GLY A 21 -20.36 -26.09 6.32
CA GLY A 21 -19.60 -24.88 6.60
C GLY A 21 -18.15 -25.09 6.19
N GLU A 22 -17.83 -24.69 4.97
CA GLU A 22 -16.51 -24.17 4.68
C GLU A 22 -16.57 -22.71 5.12
N ALA A 23 -16.24 -22.49 6.40
CA ALA A 23 -15.35 -21.38 6.69
C ALA A 23 -14.11 -21.60 5.82
N ALA A 24 -14.19 -21.18 4.56
CA ALA A 24 -13.03 -20.99 3.73
C ALA A 24 -12.23 -19.92 4.46
N PHE A 25 -11.33 -20.38 5.33
CA PHE A 25 -10.19 -19.60 5.75
C PHE A 25 -9.56 -19.14 4.44
N SER A 26 -9.90 -17.91 4.04
CA SER A 26 -9.17 -17.26 2.99
C SER A 26 -7.73 -17.22 3.50
N SER A 27 -6.89 -18.10 2.97
CA SER A 27 -5.46 -18.05 3.21
C SER A 27 -4.93 -16.88 2.40
N TRP A 28 -5.27 -15.67 2.87
CA TRP A 28 -4.62 -14.40 2.58
C TRP A 28 -3.17 -14.49 3.04
N THR A 29 -2.35 -15.30 2.36
CA THR A 29 -0.92 -15.31 2.62
C THR A 29 -0.37 -13.97 2.14
N ASP A 30 0.26 -13.23 3.05
CA ASP A 30 0.88 -11.96 2.71
C ASP A 30 1.82 -12.15 1.50
N PRO A 31 1.78 -11.22 0.53
CA PRO A 31 2.45 -11.42 -0.75
C PRO A 31 3.97 -11.54 -0.52
N LYS A 32 4.60 -12.53 -1.17
CA LYS A 32 6.06 -12.68 -1.13
C LYS A 32 6.78 -11.55 -1.86
N PHE A 33 6.14 -11.01 -2.90
CA PHE A 33 6.62 -9.93 -3.74
C PHE A 33 5.48 -8.94 -3.98
N VAL A 34 5.84 -7.68 -4.13
CA VAL A 34 4.96 -6.60 -4.58
C VAL A 34 5.55 -5.95 -5.83
N TYR A 35 4.74 -5.18 -6.53
CA TYR A 35 5.05 -4.58 -7.83
C TYR A 35 4.78 -3.08 -7.82
N ARG A 36 5.56 -2.33 -8.59
CA ARG A 36 5.35 -0.90 -8.80
C ARG A 36 5.63 -0.54 -10.25
N GLY A 37 4.67 0.09 -10.91
CA GLY A 37 4.91 0.79 -12.17
C GLY A 37 5.58 2.12 -11.88
N ASP A 38 6.67 2.45 -12.58
CA ASP A 38 7.42 3.69 -12.36
C ASP A 38 8.09 4.15 -13.67
N ASP A 39 8.18 5.46 -13.87
CA ASP A 39 8.84 6.07 -15.04
C ASP A 39 10.37 6.13 -14.88
N ARG A 40 10.87 6.10 -13.65
CA ARG A 40 12.30 6.19 -13.37
C ARG A 40 13.00 4.91 -13.83
N PRO A 41 14.11 5.01 -14.58
CA PRO A 41 14.87 3.84 -15.01
C PRO A 41 15.67 3.22 -13.86
N PRO A 42 16.04 1.93 -13.97
CA PRO A 42 16.74 1.19 -12.91
C PRO A 42 18.03 1.88 -12.44
N LYS A 43 18.78 2.49 -13.38
CA LYS A 43 19.98 3.27 -13.06
C LYS A 43 19.69 4.41 -12.05
N ARG A 44 18.61 5.16 -12.26
CA ARG A 44 18.21 6.26 -11.37
C ARG A 44 17.78 5.76 -10.00
N ILE A 45 17.03 4.64 -9.95
CA ILE A 45 16.63 4.02 -8.69
C ILE A 45 17.86 3.49 -7.93
N LYS A 46 18.83 2.89 -8.62
CA LYS A 46 20.10 2.43 -8.04
C LYS A 46 20.92 3.60 -7.47
N GLU A 47 21.07 4.68 -8.23
CA GLU A 47 21.79 5.89 -7.80
C GLU A 47 21.17 6.53 -6.55
N ALA A 48 19.84 6.46 -6.42
CA ALA A 48 19.11 6.90 -5.23
C ALA A 48 19.21 5.93 -4.02
N GLY A 49 19.83 4.76 -4.20
CA GLY A 49 19.88 3.71 -3.18
C GLY A 49 18.59 2.90 -3.03
N GLY A 50 17.61 3.11 -3.91
CA GLY A 50 16.31 2.44 -3.92
C GLY A 50 15.14 3.39 -4.21
N PHE A 51 13.93 2.98 -3.83
CA PHE A 51 12.76 3.85 -3.87
C PHE A 51 12.66 4.65 -2.57
N LEU A 52 12.55 5.96 -2.70
CA LEU A 52 12.47 6.91 -1.60
C LEU A 52 11.12 7.62 -1.64
N PRO A 53 10.50 7.87 -0.47
CA PRO A 53 9.47 8.88 -0.37
C PRO A 53 10.00 10.25 -0.83
N LYS A 54 9.14 11.05 -1.48
CA LYS A 54 9.38 12.43 -1.89
C LYS A 54 9.96 13.24 -0.73
N GLY A 55 11.00 14.00 -1.04
CA GLY A 55 11.71 14.83 -0.07
C GLY A 55 12.72 14.09 0.80
N LEU A 56 12.82 12.74 0.71
CA LEU A 56 13.88 11.98 1.39
C LEU A 56 15.05 11.68 0.45
N THR A 57 16.24 11.59 1.05
CA THR A 57 17.49 11.22 0.37
C THR A 57 18.08 9.92 0.91
N THR A 58 17.43 9.29 1.89
CA THR A 58 17.94 8.08 2.55
C THR A 58 16.80 7.13 2.90
N VAL A 59 16.94 5.87 2.49
CA VAL A 59 15.93 4.83 2.74
C VAL A 59 15.93 4.46 4.23
N GLY A 60 14.74 4.27 4.79
CA GLY A 60 14.53 3.90 6.19
C GLY A 60 14.37 5.08 7.15
N VAL A 61 14.49 6.31 6.65
CA VAL A 61 14.22 7.53 7.42
C VAL A 61 12.71 7.80 7.46
N VAL A 62 12.20 8.18 8.63
CA VAL A 62 10.82 8.63 8.82
C VAL A 62 10.78 10.16 8.84
N THR A 63 9.84 10.75 8.10
CA THR A 63 9.55 12.19 8.07
C THR A 63 8.49 12.58 9.12
N PRO A 64 8.55 13.80 9.71
CA PRO A 64 7.52 14.31 10.60
C PRO A 64 6.12 14.43 9.97
N ASN A 65 6.05 14.68 8.67
CA ASN A 65 4.79 14.69 7.93
C ASN A 65 4.56 13.29 7.36
N ILE A 66 3.88 12.46 8.16
CA ILE A 66 3.54 11.11 7.78
C ILE A 66 2.06 10.83 8.03
N SER A 67 1.39 10.30 7.01
CA SER A 67 0.00 9.88 7.08
C SER A 67 -0.25 8.83 6.00
N LEU A 68 -0.61 7.60 6.39
CA LEU A 68 -0.99 6.58 5.42
C LEU A 68 -2.32 6.95 4.74
N TYR A 69 -3.24 7.56 5.48
CA TYR A 69 -4.51 8.05 4.94
C TYR A 69 -4.28 9.11 3.85
N ASN A 70 -3.44 10.12 4.09
CA ASN A 70 -3.18 11.16 3.09
C ASN A 70 -2.38 10.63 1.90
N HIS A 71 -1.47 9.67 2.14
CA HIS A 71 -0.69 9.03 1.09
C HIS A 71 -1.57 8.38 0.01
N VAL A 72 -2.70 7.81 0.43
CA VAL A 72 -3.62 7.11 -0.48
C VAL A 72 -4.77 7.99 -0.94
N ASP A 73 -5.09 9.06 -0.21
CA ASP A 73 -6.09 10.08 -0.59
C ASP A 73 -5.51 11.04 -1.64
N VAL A 74 -5.09 10.49 -2.77
CA VAL A 74 -4.59 11.28 -3.91
C VAL A 74 -5.78 11.88 -4.68
N PRO A 75 -5.80 13.20 -4.92
CA PRO A 75 -6.85 13.82 -5.71
C PRO A 75 -6.92 13.19 -7.10
N GLU A 76 -8.13 13.02 -7.64
CA GLU A 76 -8.29 12.72 -9.05
C GLU A 76 -7.68 13.86 -9.87
N GLU A 77 -6.69 13.55 -10.69
CA GLU A 77 -6.14 14.50 -11.63
C GLU A 77 -6.89 14.35 -12.97
N PHE A 78 -7.02 15.42 -13.74
CA PHE A 78 -7.60 15.38 -15.09
C PHE A 78 -6.65 16.08 -16.07
N ASP A 79 -6.48 15.55 -17.27
CA ASP A 79 -5.72 16.24 -18.33
C ASP A 79 -6.50 17.40 -18.94
N GLU A 80 -5.85 18.13 -19.83
CA GLU A 80 -6.44 19.25 -20.58
C GLU A 80 -7.64 18.83 -21.46
N ASP A 81 -7.74 17.54 -21.78
CA ASP A 81 -8.83 16.94 -22.55
C ASP A 81 -9.96 16.40 -21.65
N GLY A 82 -9.86 16.57 -20.32
CA GLY A 82 -10.85 16.10 -19.34
C GLY A 82 -10.81 14.59 -19.08
N ASN A 83 -9.78 13.88 -19.54
CA ASN A 83 -9.58 12.48 -19.17
C ASN A 83 -8.93 12.42 -17.79
N GLN A 84 -9.44 11.53 -16.95
CA GLN A 84 -8.83 11.25 -15.66
C GLN A 84 -7.36 10.81 -15.85
N ILE A 85 -6.45 11.57 -15.28
CA ILE A 85 -5.03 11.25 -15.15
C ILE A 85 -4.77 10.94 -13.67
N GLY A 86 -3.77 10.12 -13.36
CA GLY A 86 -3.52 9.72 -11.97
C GLY A 86 -4.19 8.42 -11.54
N LEU A 87 -5.10 7.82 -12.32
CA LEU A 87 -5.31 6.35 -12.35
C LEU A 87 -4.01 5.71 -12.90
N GLY A 88 -2.94 5.71 -12.12
CA GLY A 88 -1.60 5.65 -12.71
C GLY A 88 -0.46 6.09 -11.81
N SER A 89 -0.73 6.98 -10.87
CA SER A 89 0.30 7.45 -9.96
C SER A 89 0.46 6.41 -8.86
N THR A 90 1.64 5.80 -8.76
CA THR A 90 2.02 5.08 -7.55
C THR A 90 2.59 6.12 -6.59
N PRO A 91 1.81 6.62 -5.60
CA PRO A 91 2.26 7.70 -4.76
C PRO A 91 3.56 7.34 -4.05
N ASP A 92 4.35 8.36 -3.73
CA ASP A 92 5.56 8.26 -2.95
C ASP A 92 5.69 9.45 -1.99
N ASP A 93 4.59 10.07 -1.58
CA ASP A 93 4.51 11.15 -0.60
C ASP A 93 4.23 10.64 0.82
N ASP A 94 4.07 11.60 1.75
CA ASP A 94 3.70 11.36 3.15
C ASP A 94 4.52 10.28 3.87
N GLY A 95 5.79 10.11 3.48
CA GLY A 95 6.72 9.18 4.09
C GLY A 95 6.60 7.73 3.63
N TYR A 96 5.79 7.45 2.62
CA TYR A 96 5.57 6.12 2.07
C TYR A 96 5.96 6.02 0.59
N VAL A 97 6.06 4.80 0.08
CA VAL A 97 6.17 4.48 -1.34
C VAL A 97 5.16 3.39 -1.65
N SER A 98 4.25 3.65 -2.57
CA SER A 98 3.19 2.73 -2.95
C SER A 98 3.67 1.56 -3.82
N PHE A 99 3.14 0.37 -3.54
CA PHE A 99 3.30 -0.86 -4.32
C PHE A 99 1.95 -1.61 -4.33
N THR A 100 1.75 -2.51 -5.29
CA THR A 100 0.57 -3.39 -5.36
C THR A 100 1.00 -4.86 -5.39
N LYS A 101 0.20 -5.79 -4.88
CA LYS A 101 0.47 -7.24 -5.10
C LYS A 101 0.14 -7.70 -6.53
N SER A 102 -0.56 -6.89 -7.32
CA SER A 102 -0.98 -7.23 -8.69
C SER A 102 0.01 -6.73 -9.74
N PHE A 103 0.60 -7.66 -10.50
CA PHE A 103 1.45 -7.29 -11.64
C PHE A 103 0.66 -6.51 -12.70
N ILE A 104 -0.61 -6.84 -12.93
CA ILE A 104 -1.45 -6.20 -13.95
C ILE A 104 -1.80 -4.77 -13.56
N LEU A 105 -2.06 -4.50 -12.28
CA LEU A 105 -2.25 -3.12 -11.81
C LEU A 105 -0.95 -2.32 -11.97
N ALA A 106 0.20 -2.89 -11.60
CA ALA A 106 1.50 -2.23 -11.80
C ALA A 106 1.81 -1.98 -13.28
N LEU A 107 1.41 -2.87 -14.18
CA LEU A 107 1.49 -2.69 -15.63
C LEU A 107 0.58 -1.55 -16.10
N GLY A 108 -0.66 -1.48 -15.59
CA GLY A 108 -1.58 -0.37 -15.83
C GLY A 108 -0.94 0.97 -15.42
N TYR A 109 -0.38 1.05 -14.21
CA TYR A 109 0.30 2.25 -13.73
C TYR A 109 1.51 2.63 -14.60
N ALA A 110 2.32 1.65 -15.01
CA ALA A 110 3.42 1.88 -15.93
C ALA A 110 2.94 2.39 -17.30
N PHE A 111 1.74 2.01 -17.76
CA PHE A 111 1.17 2.50 -19.01
C PHE A 111 0.60 3.91 -18.94
N TYR A 112 -0.14 4.22 -17.87
CA TYR A 112 -0.79 5.51 -17.70
C TYR A 112 0.16 6.63 -17.30
N SER A 113 1.38 6.32 -16.83
CA SER A 113 2.42 7.32 -16.66
C SER A 113 2.79 7.98 -18.00
N ARG A 114 2.46 9.27 -18.13
CA ARG A 114 2.68 10.07 -19.35
C ARG A 114 4.05 10.75 -19.43
N LYS A 115 4.94 10.48 -18.48
CA LYS A 115 6.23 11.20 -18.33
C LYS A 115 7.35 10.70 -19.26
N GLY A 116 7.12 9.61 -20.01
CA GLY A 116 8.08 9.11 -21.00
C GLY A 116 7.54 7.94 -21.83
N ASP A 117 8.24 7.62 -22.91
CA ASP A 117 7.89 6.51 -23.81
C ASP A 117 8.24 5.13 -23.23
N THR A 118 9.20 5.09 -22.31
CA THR A 118 9.63 3.88 -21.62
C THR A 118 9.35 4.03 -20.13
N THR A 119 8.65 3.05 -19.58
CA THR A 119 8.40 2.89 -18.14
C THR A 119 8.83 1.50 -17.69
N TYR A 120 8.71 1.23 -16.40
CA TYR A 120 9.23 0.01 -15.78
C TYR A 120 8.25 -0.54 -14.77
N ILE A 121 8.18 -1.87 -14.68
CA ILE A 121 7.53 -2.56 -13.58
C ILE A 121 8.61 -3.16 -12.71
N TYR A 122 8.69 -2.75 -11.46
CA TYR A 122 9.65 -3.29 -10.51
C TYR A 122 9.01 -4.38 -9.68
N LYS A 123 9.65 -5.55 -9.61
CA LYS A 123 9.32 -6.62 -8.68
C LYS A 123 10.18 -6.49 -7.45
N VAL A 124 9.56 -6.32 -6.30
CA VAL A 124 10.25 -6.06 -5.03
C VAL A 124 9.94 -7.17 -4.03
N LYS A 125 10.95 -7.61 -3.29
CA LYS A 125 10.76 -8.60 -2.22
C LYS A 125 10.04 -7.94 -1.05
N SER A 126 8.94 -8.53 -0.59
CA SER A 126 8.17 -7.95 0.51
C SER A 126 8.92 -7.99 1.84
N THR A 127 8.77 -6.94 2.63
CA THR A 127 9.44 -6.70 3.91
C THR A 127 8.50 -6.05 4.94
N PRO A 128 8.78 -6.15 6.25
CA PRO A 128 7.86 -5.65 7.28
C PRO A 128 7.55 -4.15 7.24
N ASN A 129 8.35 -3.31 6.57
CA ASN A 129 8.00 -1.90 6.41
C ASN A 129 6.91 -1.64 5.35
N MET A 130 6.49 -2.66 4.60
CA MET A 130 5.36 -2.59 3.68
C MET A 130 4.06 -2.85 4.44
N ILE A 131 3.24 -1.82 4.59
CA ILE A 131 2.01 -1.84 5.38
C ILE A 131 0.83 -2.17 4.47
N ASP A 132 -0.02 -3.11 4.90
CA ASP A 132 -1.25 -3.46 4.18
C ASP A 132 -2.27 -2.33 4.35
N VAL A 133 -2.51 -1.56 3.29
CA VAL A 133 -3.35 -0.35 3.32
C VAL A 133 -4.79 -0.71 3.63
N ALA A 134 -5.34 -1.66 2.87
CA ALA A 134 -6.73 -2.08 2.99
C ALA A 134 -7.02 -2.58 4.40
N LYS A 135 -6.13 -3.40 4.99
CA LYS A 135 -6.32 -3.86 6.37
C LYS A 135 -6.10 -2.75 7.40
N THR A 136 -5.21 -1.79 7.14
CA THR A 136 -4.88 -0.71 8.10
C THR A 136 -5.93 0.38 8.15
N LEU A 137 -6.47 0.79 7.00
CA LEU A 137 -7.51 1.82 6.90
C LEU A 137 -8.92 1.24 6.93
N GLY A 138 -9.08 -0.06 6.71
CA GLY A 138 -10.35 -0.77 6.82
C GLY A 138 -11.42 -0.13 5.93
N LYS A 139 -12.61 0.13 6.50
CA LYS A 139 -13.72 0.77 5.79
C LYS A 139 -13.47 2.22 5.36
N TYR A 140 -12.34 2.80 5.75
CA TYR A 140 -11.90 4.14 5.35
C TYR A 140 -10.85 4.12 4.24
N ASN A 141 -10.51 2.93 3.73
CA ASN A 141 -9.76 2.85 2.49
C ASN A 141 -10.69 3.21 1.32
N LEU A 142 -10.41 4.31 0.64
CA LEU A 142 -11.18 4.74 -0.53
C LEU A 142 -10.84 3.90 -1.77
N TYR A 143 -9.65 3.31 -1.80
CA TYR A 143 -9.06 2.62 -2.95
C TYR A 143 -8.75 1.15 -2.61
N GLY A 144 -9.79 0.38 -2.29
CA GLY A 144 -9.67 -1.02 -1.88
C GLY A 144 -9.15 -1.94 -2.99
N GLU A 145 -9.47 -1.60 -4.22
CA GLU A 145 -9.18 -2.32 -5.46
C GLU A 145 -7.71 -2.23 -5.90
N GLU A 146 -6.95 -1.27 -5.37
CA GLU A 146 -5.54 -1.09 -5.74
C GLU A 146 -4.62 -2.15 -5.14
N ASP A 147 -5.12 -2.90 -4.16
CA ASP A 147 -4.39 -4.00 -3.54
C ASP A 147 -3.03 -3.52 -2.98
N GLU A 148 -3.04 -2.31 -2.40
CA GLU A 148 -1.85 -1.53 -2.06
C GLU A 148 -1.12 -2.01 -0.79
N PHE A 149 0.21 -1.99 -0.89
CA PHE A 149 1.16 -2.08 0.21
C PHE A 149 2.12 -0.89 0.19
N SER A 150 2.00 0.03 1.15
CA SER A 150 2.84 1.23 1.19
C SER A 150 4.08 1.01 2.06
N ALA A 151 5.26 1.21 1.49
CA ALA A 151 6.54 1.02 2.16
C ALA A 151 6.94 2.24 2.98
N LEU A 152 6.86 2.14 4.30
CA LEU A 152 7.31 3.17 5.23
C LEU A 152 8.82 3.42 5.07
N GLY A 153 9.19 4.67 4.79
CA GLY A 153 10.58 5.08 4.61
C GLY A 153 11.24 4.54 3.34
N GLY A 154 10.48 3.94 2.42
CA GLY A 154 10.97 3.46 1.13
C GLY A 154 11.49 2.02 1.11
N VAL A 155 12.20 1.68 0.03
CA VAL A 155 12.69 0.33 -0.29
C VAL A 155 14.13 0.43 -0.77
N LYS A 156 15.04 -0.38 -0.23
CA LYS A 156 16.45 -0.38 -0.65
C LYS A 156 16.63 -1.00 -2.03
N TRP A 157 17.65 -0.57 -2.77
CA TRP A 157 17.99 -1.13 -4.08
C TRP A 157 18.23 -2.66 -4.03
N ASP A 158 18.92 -3.16 -3.01
CA ASP A 158 19.21 -4.59 -2.82
C ASP A 158 17.96 -5.44 -2.48
N GLN A 159 16.81 -4.80 -2.26
CA GLN A 159 15.50 -5.45 -2.06
C GLN A 159 14.74 -5.69 -3.37
N ILE A 160 15.08 -4.95 -4.42
CA ILE A 160 14.45 -5.06 -5.75
C ILE A 160 14.98 -6.31 -6.43
N VAL A 161 14.08 -7.20 -6.86
CA VAL A 161 14.41 -8.53 -7.40
C VAL A 161 14.70 -8.46 -8.90
N SER A 162 13.86 -7.73 -9.62
CA SER A 162 13.91 -7.60 -11.07
C SER A 162 13.07 -6.42 -11.52
N TRP A 163 13.20 -6.05 -12.78
CA TRP A 163 12.30 -5.10 -13.44
C TRP A 163 11.94 -5.57 -14.84
N TYR A 164 10.83 -5.06 -15.35
CA TYR A 164 10.34 -5.33 -16.69
C TYR A 164 10.25 -3.99 -17.42
N LYS A 165 10.89 -3.89 -18.59
CA LYS A 165 10.84 -2.70 -19.41
C LYS A 165 9.52 -2.69 -20.18
N VAL A 166 8.80 -1.58 -20.10
CA VAL A 166 7.55 -1.37 -20.82
C VAL A 166 7.79 -0.26 -21.83
N ASP A 167 7.79 -0.61 -23.12
CA ASP A 167 7.79 0.35 -24.21
C ASP A 167 6.34 0.67 -24.58
N ARG A 168 5.88 1.88 -24.27
CA ARG A 168 4.48 2.30 -24.46
C ARG A 168 4.09 2.36 -25.94
N ASN A 169 5.06 2.55 -26.83
CA ASN A 169 4.83 2.64 -28.27
C ASN A 169 4.83 1.26 -28.96
N ASN A 170 5.15 0.18 -28.23
CA ASN A 170 5.25 -1.16 -28.79
C ASN A 170 4.76 -2.26 -27.83
N LEU A 171 3.47 -2.24 -27.51
CA LEU A 171 2.84 -3.18 -26.57
C LEU A 171 2.80 -4.62 -27.09
N HIS A 172 2.66 -4.76 -28.42
CA HIS A 172 2.61 -6.05 -29.10
C HIS A 172 3.95 -6.80 -29.06
N SER A 173 5.05 -6.13 -28.71
CA SER A 173 6.35 -6.80 -28.54
C SER A 173 6.37 -7.79 -27.37
N PHE A 174 5.43 -7.66 -26.42
CA PHE A 174 5.43 -8.40 -25.14
C PHE A 174 6.79 -8.41 -24.43
N SER A 175 7.64 -7.40 -24.71
CA SER A 175 9.01 -7.32 -24.16
C SER A 175 9.02 -7.24 -22.64
N TRP A 176 7.95 -6.69 -22.05
CA TRP A 176 7.67 -6.66 -20.61
C TRP A 176 7.40 -8.04 -19.99
N LEU A 177 7.31 -9.13 -20.76
CA LEU A 177 7.34 -10.49 -20.22
C LEU A 177 8.76 -10.93 -19.81
N ARG A 178 9.80 -10.30 -20.36
CA ARG A 178 11.19 -10.64 -20.06
C ARG A 178 11.71 -9.79 -18.91
N GLY A 179 11.63 -10.34 -17.70
CA GLY A 179 12.18 -9.71 -16.50
C GLY A 179 13.71 -9.66 -16.54
N ILE A 180 14.26 -8.47 -16.29
CA ILE A 180 15.69 -8.23 -16.12
C ILE A 180 15.99 -8.34 -14.63
N ARG A 181 16.86 -9.29 -14.26
CA ARG A 181 17.22 -9.53 -12.86
C ARG A 181 18.10 -8.40 -12.31
N ASN A 182 17.85 -8.01 -11.06
CA ASN A 182 18.79 -7.18 -10.32
C ASN A 182 19.93 -8.04 -9.79
N GLU A 183 21.16 -7.79 -10.25
CA GLU A 183 22.36 -8.50 -9.79
C GLU A 183 22.67 -8.18 -8.33
N ASP A 184 22.27 -7.00 -7.84
CA ASP A 184 22.50 -6.56 -6.47
C ASP A 184 21.43 -7.06 -5.48
N TYR A 185 20.43 -7.82 -5.96
CA TYR A 185 19.38 -8.35 -5.09
C TYR A 185 19.96 -9.30 -4.03
N ASN A 186 19.81 -8.95 -2.76
CA ASN A 186 20.32 -9.75 -1.64
C ASN A 186 19.27 -10.75 -1.13
N GLY A 187 19.10 -11.86 -1.85
CA GLY A 187 18.13 -12.90 -1.49
C GLY A 187 18.36 -13.58 -0.14
N VAL A 188 19.59 -13.51 0.41
CA VAL A 188 19.90 -14.03 1.75
C VAL A 188 19.36 -13.09 2.82
N ARG A 189 19.64 -11.79 2.71
CA ARG A 189 19.15 -10.75 3.62
C ARG A 189 17.63 -10.73 3.74
N TYR A 190 16.93 -10.84 2.62
CA TYR A 190 15.48 -10.73 2.58
C TYR A 190 14.74 -12.08 2.65
N ARG A 191 15.47 -13.16 2.94
CA ARG A 191 14.88 -14.49 3.08
C ARG A 191 13.89 -14.52 4.25
N GLY A 192 12.73 -15.13 4.03
CA GLY A 192 11.71 -15.30 5.08
C GLY A 192 10.83 -14.07 5.33
N PHE A 193 11.27 -12.86 5.00
CA PHE A 193 10.47 -11.66 5.20
C PHE A 193 9.14 -11.67 4.43
N ARG A 194 8.15 -11.01 5.03
CA ARG A 194 6.80 -10.74 4.52
C ARG A 194 6.45 -9.29 4.84
N THR A 195 5.28 -8.83 4.41
CA THR A 195 4.75 -7.50 4.70
C THR A 195 4.54 -7.33 6.21
N GLY A 196 4.36 -6.09 6.66
CA GLY A 196 4.05 -5.76 8.05
C GLY A 196 2.60 -6.04 8.46
N GLY A 197 1.76 -6.46 7.51
CA GLY A 197 0.33 -6.59 7.73
C GLY A 197 -0.34 -5.26 8.08
N ALA A 198 -1.43 -5.34 8.85
CA ALA A 198 -2.16 -4.18 9.34
C ALA A 198 -1.37 -3.44 10.43
N GLN A 199 -1.27 -2.11 10.32
CA GLN A 199 -0.63 -1.26 11.33
C GLN A 199 -1.52 -0.06 11.67
N TYR A 200 -2.59 -0.29 12.45
CA TYR A 200 -3.58 0.74 12.80
C TYR A 200 -3.01 2.02 13.42
N SER A 201 -1.91 1.91 14.17
CA SER A 201 -1.19 3.07 14.72
C SER A 201 -0.54 3.99 13.67
N LEU A 202 -0.43 3.52 12.43
CA LEU A 202 0.15 4.22 11.29
C LEU A 202 -0.92 4.75 10.32
N ALA A 203 -2.21 4.55 10.62
CA ALA A 203 -3.31 4.96 9.74
C ALA A 203 -3.26 6.45 9.38
N GLY A 204 -2.89 7.32 10.34
CA GLY A 204 -2.62 8.73 10.05
C GLY A 204 -3.85 9.59 9.79
N PHE A 205 -5.06 9.14 10.17
CA PHE A 205 -6.28 9.93 9.99
C PHE A 205 -6.19 11.34 10.60
N PRO A 206 -6.91 12.32 10.03
CA PRO A 206 -7.09 13.65 10.64
C PRO A 206 -7.55 13.57 12.11
N PRO A 207 -7.22 14.56 12.96
CA PRO A 207 -7.51 14.54 14.41
C PRO A 207 -8.97 14.28 14.77
N ASP A 208 -9.88 14.82 13.96
CA ASP A 208 -11.33 14.84 14.10
C ASP A 208 -12.01 13.73 13.29
N HIS A 209 -11.23 12.87 12.63
CA HIS A 209 -11.78 11.77 11.84
C HIS A 209 -12.44 10.72 12.75
N LYS A 210 -13.68 10.33 12.40
CA LYS A 210 -14.51 9.39 13.17
C LYS A 210 -13.89 8.01 13.44
N ALA A 211 -12.91 7.61 12.63
CA ALA A 211 -12.16 6.36 12.86
C ALA A 211 -11.55 6.31 14.27
N TRP A 212 -11.11 7.45 14.82
CA TRP A 212 -10.50 7.50 16.14
C TRP A 212 -11.46 7.20 17.31
N ASP A 213 -12.76 7.11 17.05
CA ASP A 213 -13.76 6.69 18.03
C ASP A 213 -14.22 5.23 17.85
N GLU A 214 -13.68 4.54 16.85
CA GLU A 214 -14.05 3.19 16.45
C GLU A 214 -12.89 2.19 16.62
N GLU A 215 -13.20 0.94 16.94
CA GLU A 215 -12.20 -0.13 16.90
C GLU A 215 -11.82 -0.47 15.45
N PRO A 216 -10.54 -0.80 15.16
CA PRO A 216 -9.44 -0.96 16.12
C PRO A 216 -8.62 0.32 16.38
N TRP A 217 -8.94 1.45 15.74
CA TRP A 217 -8.12 2.66 15.78
C TRP A 217 -8.23 3.44 17.09
N LYS A 218 -9.33 3.31 17.82
CA LYS A 218 -9.62 4.03 19.07
C LYS A 218 -8.47 3.99 20.07
N GLN A 219 -7.82 2.84 20.24
CA GLN A 219 -6.68 2.66 21.15
C GLN A 219 -5.40 3.38 20.70
N PHE A 220 -5.30 3.77 19.43
CA PHE A 220 -4.14 4.43 18.83
C PHE A 220 -4.36 5.93 18.61
N ARG A 221 -5.47 6.48 19.12
CA ARG A 221 -5.78 7.90 19.01
C ARG A 221 -4.59 8.74 19.52
N PRO A 222 -4.01 9.63 18.69
CA PRO A 222 -2.83 10.43 19.06
C PRO A 222 -3.02 11.31 20.30
N CYS A 223 -4.27 11.60 20.64
CA CYS A 223 -4.69 12.60 21.62
C CYS A 223 -5.65 12.00 22.65
N SER A 224 -5.39 10.77 23.11
CA SER A 224 -6.05 10.26 24.30
C SER A 224 -5.67 11.14 25.50
N GLU A 225 -6.63 11.41 26.38
CA GLU A 225 -6.43 12.20 27.61
C GLU A 225 -5.24 11.62 28.40
N GLU A 226 -4.05 12.23 28.30
CA GLU A 226 -2.97 11.97 29.24
C GLU A 226 -3.52 12.34 30.63
N SER A 227 -3.71 11.29 31.44
CA SER A 227 -4.11 11.26 32.85
C SER A 227 -4.54 12.59 33.47
N ARG A 228 -5.83 12.73 33.78
CA ARG A 228 -6.27 13.52 34.92
C ARG A 228 -5.59 12.98 36.18
N THR A 229 -4.40 13.48 36.52
CA THR A 229 -3.88 13.33 37.88
C THR A 229 -4.80 14.14 38.78
N SER A 230 -5.39 13.45 39.75
CA SER A 230 -6.44 13.91 40.65
C SER A 230 -5.92 14.89 41.72
N SER A 231 -5.18 15.94 41.34
CA SER A 231 -4.76 17.00 42.26
C SER A 231 -5.23 18.40 41.86
N ASP A 232 -5.59 18.66 40.61
CA ASP A 232 -5.82 20.04 40.17
C ASP A 232 -7.31 20.27 39.90
N LYS A 233 -8.12 20.11 40.95
CA LYS A 233 -9.41 20.79 41.01
C LYS A 233 -9.17 22.13 41.70
N GLU A 234 -9.70 23.15 41.06
CA GLU A 234 -9.84 24.53 41.55
C GLU A 234 -8.80 25.50 40.96
N ASN A 235 -9.33 26.43 40.16
CA ASN A 235 -8.67 27.59 39.56
C ASN A 235 -7.91 27.41 38.24
N ASP A 236 -8.63 27.06 37.16
CA ASP A 236 -8.52 27.87 35.94
C ASP A 236 -9.72 27.70 35.00
N LYS A 237 -10.66 28.66 35.04
CA LYS A 237 -11.78 28.74 34.08
C LYS A 237 -11.46 29.64 32.87
N LYS A 238 -10.21 30.08 32.69
CA LYS A 238 -9.82 30.96 31.57
C LYS A 238 -8.59 30.54 30.77
N ALA A 239 -7.82 29.56 31.20
CA ALA A 239 -6.82 28.87 30.36
C ALA A 239 -7.31 27.49 29.90
N ARG A 240 -8.45 27.42 29.20
CA ARG A 240 -8.78 26.24 28.38
C ARG A 240 -7.91 26.24 27.12
N GLY A 241 -6.60 26.17 27.31
CA GLY A 241 -5.70 25.73 26.28
C GLY A 241 -6.07 24.30 25.98
N TYR A 242 -6.63 24.07 24.81
CA TYR A 242 -6.37 22.84 24.07
C TYR A 242 -4.86 22.60 24.19
N LEU A 243 -4.43 21.73 25.10
CA LEU A 243 -3.08 21.18 25.06
C LEU A 243 -2.99 20.55 23.68
N ALA A 244 -2.30 21.25 22.79
CA ALA A 244 -2.55 21.19 21.36
C ALA A 244 -2.29 19.78 20.83
N CYS A 245 -3.37 19.02 20.66
CA CYS A 245 -3.39 17.76 19.95
C CYS A 245 -2.71 17.96 18.60
N ASN A 246 -1.54 17.35 18.40
CA ASN A 246 -0.84 17.38 17.12
C ASN A 246 -0.74 15.93 16.59
N PRO A 247 -1.73 15.48 15.80
CA PRO A 247 -1.77 14.12 15.26
C PRO A 247 -0.54 13.78 14.41
N LYS A 248 0.05 14.77 13.73
CA LYS A 248 1.28 14.58 12.97
C LYS A 248 2.43 14.14 13.89
N LYS A 249 2.54 14.71 15.10
CA LYS A 249 3.51 14.25 16.12
C LYS A 249 3.22 12.82 16.59
N GLY A 250 1.96 12.43 16.73
CA GLY A 250 1.55 11.08 17.11
C GLY A 250 1.91 10.03 16.05
N ALA A 251 1.51 10.28 14.80
CA ALA A 251 1.82 9.42 13.67
C ALA A 251 3.34 9.28 13.47
N PHE A 252 4.09 10.38 13.57
CA PHE A 252 5.55 10.36 13.51
C PHE A 252 6.19 9.50 14.62
N LYS A 253 5.72 9.64 15.86
CA LYS A 253 6.19 8.84 17.01
C LYS A 253 5.89 7.35 16.80
N ALA A 254 4.70 7.01 16.31
CA ALA A 254 4.31 5.65 15.99
C ALA A 254 5.19 5.06 14.88
N ALA A 255 5.40 5.81 13.79
CA ALA A 255 6.24 5.40 12.67
C ALA A 255 7.70 5.19 13.08
N LYS A 256 8.29 6.10 13.87
CA LYS A 256 9.63 5.91 14.43
C LYS A 256 9.73 4.66 15.31
N LYS A 257 8.75 4.46 16.21
CA LYS A 257 8.70 3.27 17.08
C LYS A 257 8.55 1.99 16.27
N TYR A 258 7.79 2.02 15.18
CA TYR A 258 7.61 0.90 14.28
C TYR A 258 8.92 0.59 13.54
N MET A 259 9.50 1.58 12.86
CA MET A 259 10.74 1.41 12.09
C MET A 259 11.91 0.94 12.96
N ALA A 260 12.04 1.42 14.20
CA ALA A 260 13.09 0.99 15.12
C ALA A 260 13.00 -0.50 15.52
N LYS A 261 11.82 -1.11 15.40
CA LYS A 261 11.63 -2.56 15.66
C LYS A 261 12.01 -3.42 14.46
N LEU A 262 12.13 -2.82 13.27
CA LEU A 262 12.36 -3.56 12.04
C LEU A 262 13.85 -3.88 11.91
N LYS A 263 14.19 -5.17 11.79
CA LYS A 263 15.54 -5.64 11.45
C LYS A 263 15.83 -5.52 9.95
N LEU A 264 15.49 -4.39 9.36
CA LEU A 264 15.55 -4.16 7.92
C LEU A 264 16.74 -3.29 7.51
N TYR A 265 17.10 -2.33 8.36
CA TYR A 265 18.02 -1.26 8.02
C TYR A 265 19.42 -1.47 8.59
#